data_AF-A0A846MP66-F1
#
_entry.id   AF-A0A846MP66-F1
#
_cell.length_a   1.000
_cell.length_b   1.000
_cell.length_c   1.000
_cell.angle_alpha   90.00
_cell.angle_beta   90.00
_cell.angle_gamma   90.00
#
_symmetry.space_group_name_H-M   'P 1'
#
loop_
_entity.id
_entity.type
_entity.pdbx_description
1 polymer ?
#
loop_
_entity_poly.entity_id
_entity_poly.type
_entity_poly.pdbx_seq_one_letter_code
_entity_poly.pdbx_strand_id
1 'polypeptide(L)'
;MKSLDASASLWLEKRGAAFALLLWFVLLWLFFDGFYFYDDIYYVRKAVELLQGKLHLHYLMDHRVGLYVPVAFFIALGGIHEWTALAYPVICVLLLCVLLWRYDSWGWVAVLFLITDYYVFYFAAKLYPDTVLMLWVSVVCMALERRSGGSKPALTMVGALFIAFLTKETVIWLLPALLWILAQDLLRRQHLLFWRYACLLGGVLLALYFGGSMGRAAVGCLSVVFLWGKLSLGDALLFRRGSTLFGRLL
;
A
#
# COMPACT_ATOMS: atom_id res chain seq x y z
N MET A 1 33.46 -25.93 -20.79
CA MET A 1 31.99 -26.11 -20.87
C MET A 1 31.47 -26.51 -19.49
N LYS A 2 30.93 -25.56 -18.71
CA LYS A 2 30.34 -25.78 -17.36
C LYS A 2 29.15 -24.83 -17.09
N SER A 3 28.60 -24.21 -18.14
CA SER A 3 27.57 -23.15 -18.02
C SER A 3 26.13 -23.67 -18.07
N LEU A 4 25.91 -24.94 -18.42
CA LEU A 4 24.55 -25.50 -18.53
C LEU A 4 23.96 -25.86 -17.15
N ASP A 5 24.78 -26.29 -16.19
CA ASP A 5 24.30 -26.72 -14.86
C ASP A 5 23.81 -25.57 -13.97
N ALA A 6 24.44 -24.39 -14.05
CA ALA A 6 24.08 -23.24 -13.21
C ALA A 6 22.68 -22.69 -13.51
N SER A 7 22.21 -22.83 -14.75
CA SER A 7 20.87 -22.38 -15.14
C SER A 7 19.76 -23.31 -14.61
N ALA A 8 20.05 -24.62 -14.55
CA ALA A 8 19.13 -25.63 -14.04
C ALA A 8 19.01 -25.56 -12.50
N SER A 9 20.13 -25.33 -11.79
CA SER A 9 20.12 -25.15 -10.34
C SER A 9 19.32 -23.90 -9.93
N LEU A 10 19.52 -22.77 -10.62
CA LEU A 10 18.79 -21.54 -10.35
C LEU A 10 17.28 -21.68 -10.58
N TRP A 11 16.88 -22.47 -11.57
CA TRP A 11 15.46 -22.76 -11.83
C TRP A 11 14.82 -23.57 -10.71
N LEU A 12 15.54 -24.53 -10.15
CA LEU A 12 15.06 -25.33 -9.02
C LEU A 12 14.93 -24.47 -7.75
N GLU A 13 15.91 -23.62 -7.47
CA GLU A 13 15.89 -22.67 -6.35
C GLU A 13 14.70 -21.71 -6.44
N LYS A 14 14.44 -21.15 -7.63
CA LYS A 14 13.27 -20.29 -7.88
C LYS A 14 11.95 -21.03 -7.65
N ARG A 15 11.86 -22.31 -8.02
CA ARG A 15 10.66 -23.12 -7.70
C ARG A 15 10.50 -23.34 -6.20
N GLY A 16 11.60 -23.59 -5.50
CA GLY A 16 11.62 -23.70 -4.04
C GLY A 16 11.13 -22.42 -3.37
N ALA A 17 11.61 -21.25 -3.81
CA ALA A 17 11.17 -19.96 -3.28
C ALA A 17 9.70 -19.63 -3.60
N ALA A 18 9.21 -20.02 -4.78
CA ALA A 18 7.79 -19.88 -5.12
C ALA A 18 6.91 -20.79 -4.25
N PHE A 19 7.36 -22.02 -3.98
CA PHE A 19 6.68 -22.93 -3.06
C PHE A 19 6.68 -22.38 -1.62
N ALA A 20 7.80 -21.82 -1.16
CA ALA A 20 7.89 -21.18 0.15
C ALA A 20 6.93 -19.98 0.28
N LEU A 21 6.82 -19.15 -0.76
CA LEU A 21 5.86 -18.04 -0.80
C LEU A 21 4.40 -18.53 -0.75
N LEU A 22 4.08 -19.61 -1.49
CA LEU A 22 2.75 -20.22 -1.43
C LEU A 22 2.45 -20.78 -0.04
N LEU A 23 3.41 -21.51 0.54
CA LEU A 23 3.28 -22.04 1.90
C LEU A 23 3.09 -20.90 2.91
N TRP A 24 3.87 -19.82 2.81
CA TRP A 24 3.72 -18.63 3.64
C TRP A 24 2.31 -18.03 3.54
N PHE A 25 1.74 -17.95 2.33
CA PHE A 25 0.38 -17.45 2.14
C PHE A 25 -0.67 -18.37 2.77
N VAL A 26 -0.50 -19.69 2.63
CA VAL A 26 -1.38 -20.67 3.29
C VAL A 26 -1.28 -20.56 4.81
N LEU A 27 -0.07 -20.41 5.36
CA LEU A 27 0.13 -20.20 6.80
C LEU A 27 -0.51 -18.90 7.27
N LEU A 28 -0.38 -17.81 6.51
CA LEU A 28 -1.02 -16.53 6.83
C LEU A 28 -2.53 -16.68 6.92
N TRP A 29 -3.14 -17.45 6.01
CA TRP A 29 -4.56 -17.73 6.04
C TRP A 29 -4.98 -18.61 7.23
N LEU A 30 -4.18 -19.64 7.57
CA LEU A 30 -4.46 -20.56 8.68
C LEU A 30 -4.28 -19.93 10.06
N PHE A 31 -3.31 -19.04 10.22
CA PHE A 31 -3.01 -18.34 11.48
C PHE A 31 -3.70 -16.98 11.59
N PHE A 32 -4.63 -16.69 10.69
CA PHE A 32 -5.44 -15.50 10.77
C PHE A 32 -6.39 -15.58 11.99
N ASP A 33 -6.26 -14.61 12.89
CA ASP A 33 -6.91 -14.54 14.20
C ASP A 33 -7.97 -13.43 14.30
N GLY A 34 -8.30 -12.76 13.19
CA GLY A 34 -9.30 -11.70 13.15
C GLY A 34 -8.73 -10.30 13.47
N PHE A 35 -9.64 -9.35 13.73
CA PHE A 35 -9.25 -8.02 14.22
C PHE A 35 -8.71 -8.11 15.64
N TYR A 36 -7.54 -7.52 15.87
CA TYR A 36 -6.79 -7.76 17.11
C TYR A 36 -6.64 -6.51 17.96
N PHE A 37 -6.38 -5.36 17.34
CA PHE A 37 -6.12 -4.12 18.09
C PHE A 37 -6.99 -2.94 17.64
N TYR A 38 -6.90 -1.88 18.44
CA TYR A 38 -7.59 -0.62 18.19
C TYR A 38 -7.42 -0.12 16.75
N ASP A 39 -6.22 -0.23 16.19
CA ASP A 39 -5.89 0.20 14.83
C ASP A 39 -6.77 -0.48 13.77
N ASP A 40 -6.99 -1.79 13.87
CA ASP A 40 -7.82 -2.53 12.91
C ASP A 40 -9.25 -1.98 12.88
N ILE A 41 -9.85 -1.87 14.06
CA ILE A 41 -11.23 -1.38 14.24
C ILE A 41 -11.31 0.09 13.81
N TYR A 42 -10.29 0.88 14.13
CA TYR A 42 -10.23 2.30 13.80
C TYR A 42 -10.25 2.53 12.28
N TYR A 43 -9.38 1.86 11.52
CA TYR A 43 -9.31 2.06 10.08
C TYR A 43 -10.53 1.49 9.36
N VAL A 44 -11.09 0.37 9.83
CA VAL A 44 -12.37 -0.14 9.31
C VAL A 44 -13.49 0.86 9.54
N ARG A 45 -13.57 1.43 10.74
CA ARG A 45 -14.56 2.47 11.05
C ARG A 45 -14.39 3.69 10.13
N LYS A 46 -13.16 4.15 9.90
CA LYS A 46 -12.89 5.27 8.99
C LYS A 46 -13.27 4.96 7.54
N ALA A 47 -13.00 3.73 7.09
CA ALA A 47 -13.43 3.26 5.78
C ALA A 47 -14.97 3.28 5.67
N VAL A 48 -15.70 2.82 6.69
CA VAL A 48 -17.17 2.85 6.71
C VAL A 48 -17.72 4.28 6.80
N GLU A 49 -17.13 5.15 7.63
CA GLU A 49 -17.48 6.58 7.71
C GLU A 49 -17.33 7.27 6.34
N LEU A 50 -16.25 6.96 5.62
CA LEU A 50 -16.04 7.42 4.25
C LEU A 50 -17.14 6.95 3.30
N LEU A 51 -17.50 5.66 3.33
CA LEU A 51 -18.59 5.10 2.51
C LEU A 51 -19.95 5.75 2.80
N GLN A 52 -20.17 6.17 4.04
CA GLN A 52 -21.40 6.84 4.46
C GLN A 52 -21.40 8.36 4.19
N GLY A 53 -20.29 8.93 3.71
CA GLY A 53 -20.14 10.37 3.53
C GLY A 53 -20.05 11.14 4.86
N LYS A 54 -19.68 10.47 5.95
CA LYS A 54 -19.57 11.02 7.32
C LYS A 54 -18.13 11.04 7.82
N LEU A 55 -17.16 11.26 6.93
CA LEU A 55 -15.75 11.25 7.30
C LEU A 55 -15.44 12.44 8.21
N HIS A 56 -15.04 12.15 9.44
CA HIS A 56 -14.59 13.15 10.42
C HIS A 56 -13.07 13.04 10.61
N LEU A 57 -12.37 14.16 10.44
CA LEU A 57 -10.92 14.26 10.62
C LEU A 57 -10.64 15.07 11.90
N HIS A 58 -10.39 14.38 13.01
CA HIS A 58 -10.13 14.98 14.34
C HIS A 58 -8.76 14.60 14.91
N TYR A 59 -8.24 13.43 14.58
CA TYR A 59 -7.00 12.88 15.13
C TYR A 59 -5.93 12.73 14.05
N LEU A 60 -4.66 12.69 14.46
CA LEU A 60 -3.52 12.49 13.56
C LEU A 60 -3.69 11.22 12.68
N MET A 61 -4.27 10.16 13.24
CA MET A 61 -4.54 8.89 12.55
C MET A 61 -5.57 9.02 11.42
N ASP A 62 -6.37 10.08 11.42
CA ASP A 62 -7.40 10.33 10.39
C ASP A 62 -6.81 10.75 9.05
N HIS A 63 -5.57 11.26 9.04
CA HIS A 63 -4.90 11.67 7.82
C HIS A 63 -4.33 10.49 7.01
N ARG A 64 -4.47 9.25 7.51
CA ARG A 64 -4.01 8.02 6.85
C ARG A 64 -4.93 7.56 5.71
N VAL A 65 -5.35 8.49 4.85
CA VAL A 65 -6.25 8.23 3.71
C VAL A 65 -5.69 7.19 2.75
N GLY A 66 -4.37 7.09 2.62
CA GLY A 66 -3.68 6.09 1.79
C GLY A 66 -3.86 4.65 2.26
N LEU A 67 -4.39 4.45 3.47
CA LEU A 67 -4.77 3.14 4.01
C LEU A 67 -6.28 2.89 3.87
N TYR A 68 -7.12 3.72 4.48
CA TYR A 68 -8.54 3.41 4.62
C TYR A 68 -9.37 3.68 3.35
N VAL A 69 -8.90 4.49 2.40
CA VAL A 69 -9.60 4.71 1.11
C VAL A 69 -9.60 3.42 0.26
N PRO A 70 -8.46 2.76 0.01
CA PRO A 70 -8.45 1.44 -0.65
C PRO A 70 -9.24 0.37 0.12
N VAL A 71 -9.19 0.39 1.45
CA VAL A 71 -9.98 -0.53 2.29
C VAL A 71 -11.47 -0.30 2.11
N ALA A 72 -11.93 0.95 2.08
CA ALA A 72 -13.32 1.29 1.80
C ALA A 72 -13.78 0.75 0.44
N PHE A 73 -12.90 0.78 -0.57
CA PHE A 73 -13.19 0.19 -1.88
C PHE A 73 -13.45 -1.33 -1.77
N PHE A 74 -12.59 -2.09 -1.07
CA PHE A 74 -12.82 -3.53 -0.88
C PHE A 74 -14.05 -3.84 -0.03
N ILE A 75 -14.32 -3.03 1.00
CA ILE A 75 -15.55 -3.14 1.80
C ILE A 75 -16.79 -2.85 0.95
N ALA A 76 -16.73 -1.88 0.03
CA ALA A 76 -17.85 -1.59 -0.87
C ALA A 76 -18.13 -2.75 -1.84
N LEU A 77 -17.11 -3.50 -2.24
CA LEU A 77 -17.25 -4.66 -3.13
C LEU A 77 -17.75 -5.92 -2.41
N GLY A 78 -17.24 -6.19 -1.20
CA GLY A 78 -17.46 -7.47 -0.50
C GLY A 78 -18.29 -7.39 0.77
N GLY A 79 -18.68 -6.19 1.22
CA GLY A 79 -19.30 -5.97 2.53
C GLY A 79 -18.27 -5.80 3.65
N ILE A 80 -18.75 -5.63 4.89
CA ILE A 80 -17.89 -5.44 6.06
C ILE A 80 -17.48 -6.81 6.59
N HIS A 81 -16.30 -7.28 6.17
CA HIS A 81 -15.68 -8.52 6.63
C HIS A 81 -14.19 -8.31 6.93
N GLU A 82 -13.62 -9.20 7.74
CA GLU A 82 -12.19 -9.17 8.09
C GLU A 82 -11.30 -9.29 6.84
N TRP A 83 -11.63 -10.24 5.96
CA TRP A 83 -10.90 -10.46 4.71
C TRP A 83 -10.98 -9.27 3.74
N THR A 84 -12.13 -8.60 3.66
CA THR A 84 -12.27 -7.39 2.82
C THR A 84 -11.46 -6.23 3.39
N ALA A 85 -11.35 -6.13 4.72
CA ALA A 85 -10.56 -5.11 5.37
C ALA A 85 -9.05 -5.33 5.14
N LEU A 86 -8.61 -6.59 5.15
CA LEU A 86 -7.21 -6.97 5.00
C LEU A 86 -6.74 -7.17 3.55
N ALA A 87 -7.67 -7.21 2.60
CA ALA A 87 -7.36 -7.40 1.19
C ALA A 87 -6.28 -6.43 0.70
N TYR A 88 -6.38 -5.15 1.06
CA TYR A 88 -5.42 -4.14 0.62
C TYR A 88 -4.00 -4.35 1.19
N PRO A 89 -3.77 -4.43 2.51
CA PRO A 89 -2.47 -4.78 3.08
C PRO A 89 -1.85 -6.06 2.50
N VAL A 90 -2.64 -7.13 2.36
CA VAL A 90 -2.17 -8.41 1.82
C VAL A 90 -1.75 -8.26 0.35
N ILE A 91 -2.55 -7.58 -0.46
CA ILE A 91 -2.19 -7.27 -1.85
C ILE A 91 -0.90 -6.45 -1.90
N CYS A 92 -0.69 -5.48 -1.00
CA CYS A 92 0.54 -4.71 -0.95
C CYS A 92 1.78 -5.58 -0.70
N VAL A 93 1.71 -6.53 0.24
CA VAL A 93 2.81 -7.47 0.51
C VAL A 93 3.06 -8.37 -0.70
N LEU A 94 2.01 -8.92 -1.31
CA LEU A 94 2.15 -9.75 -2.52
C LEU A 94 2.76 -8.98 -3.69
N LEU A 95 2.32 -7.74 -3.91
CA LEU A 95 2.90 -6.86 -4.92
C LEU A 95 4.37 -6.56 -4.64
N LEU A 96 4.75 -6.36 -3.38
CA LEU A 96 6.14 -6.19 -3.00
C LEU A 96 6.97 -7.45 -3.30
N CYS A 97 6.45 -8.64 -2.97
CA CYS A 97 7.11 -9.90 -3.32
C CYS A 97 7.33 -10.01 -4.83
N VAL A 98 6.30 -9.72 -5.64
CA VAL A 98 6.43 -9.74 -7.12
C VAL A 98 7.43 -8.70 -7.61
N LEU A 99 7.43 -7.52 -7.00
CA LEU A 99 8.32 -6.42 -7.36
C LEU A 99 9.79 -6.79 -7.10
N LEU A 100 10.10 -7.32 -5.91
CA LEU A 100 11.42 -7.79 -5.54
C LEU A 100 11.85 -8.97 -6.42
N TRP A 101 10.96 -9.94 -6.65
CA TRP A 101 11.25 -11.10 -7.49
C TRP A 101 11.66 -10.71 -8.91
N ARG A 102 11.03 -9.67 -9.47
CA ARG A 102 11.31 -9.16 -10.82
C ARG A 102 12.42 -8.12 -10.86
N TYR A 103 12.93 -7.70 -9.70
CA TYR A 103 13.90 -6.62 -9.63
C TYR A 103 15.25 -7.03 -10.22
N ASP A 104 15.73 -8.19 -9.80
CA ASP A 104 17.00 -8.75 -10.20
C ASP A 104 16.89 -10.28 -10.32
N SER A 105 17.86 -10.88 -11.00
CA SER A 105 18.09 -12.33 -11.12
C SER A 105 18.02 -13.07 -9.78
N TRP A 106 18.49 -12.43 -8.69
CA TRP A 106 18.47 -12.92 -7.31
C TRP A 106 17.34 -12.35 -6.45
N GLY A 107 16.37 -11.67 -7.05
CA GLY A 107 15.25 -11.05 -6.35
C GLY A 107 14.43 -12.01 -5.48
N TRP A 108 14.40 -13.30 -5.85
CA TRP A 108 13.76 -14.36 -5.07
C TRP A 108 14.39 -14.54 -3.69
N VAL A 109 15.69 -14.26 -3.52
CA VAL A 109 16.37 -14.30 -2.21
C VAL A 109 15.83 -13.20 -1.31
N ALA A 110 15.67 -11.97 -1.83
CA ALA A 110 15.06 -10.88 -1.09
C ALA A 110 13.62 -11.20 -0.68
N VAL A 111 12.85 -11.87 -1.54
CA VAL A 111 11.50 -12.37 -1.20
C VAL A 111 11.57 -13.39 -0.07
N LEU A 112 12.49 -14.34 -0.11
CA LEU A 112 12.67 -15.32 0.98
C LEU A 112 12.96 -14.62 2.30
N PHE A 113 13.91 -13.68 2.34
CA PHE A 113 14.19 -12.90 3.54
C PHE A 113 12.94 -12.16 4.05
N LEU A 114 12.20 -11.52 3.15
CA LEU A 114 10.99 -10.77 3.48
C LEU A 114 9.91 -11.67 4.08
N ILE A 115 9.63 -12.83 3.51
CA ILE A 115 8.56 -13.72 4.01
C ILE A 115 8.98 -14.50 5.27
N THR A 116 10.28 -14.71 5.48
CA THR A 116 10.78 -15.32 6.74
C THR A 116 10.84 -14.34 7.91
N ASP A 117 10.71 -13.04 7.64
CA ASP A 117 10.65 -12.04 8.70
C ASP A 117 9.32 -12.14 9.47
N TYR A 118 9.44 -12.25 10.80
CA TYR A 118 8.29 -12.39 11.69
C TYR A 118 7.35 -11.18 11.62
N TYR A 119 7.90 -9.96 11.56
CA TYR A 119 7.08 -8.74 11.55
C TYR A 119 6.30 -8.61 10.25
N VAL A 120 6.88 -8.99 9.11
CA VAL A 120 6.14 -9.02 7.84
C VAL A 120 4.98 -10.00 7.91
N PHE A 121 5.21 -11.22 8.40
CA PHE A 121 4.12 -12.20 8.56
C PHE A 121 3.03 -11.67 9.51
N TYR A 122 3.44 -11.17 10.68
CA TYR A 122 2.52 -10.65 11.69
C TYR A 122 1.68 -9.47 11.17
N PHE A 123 2.32 -8.45 10.58
CA PHE A 123 1.61 -7.26 10.10
C PHE A 123 0.88 -7.47 8.77
N ALA A 124 1.23 -8.49 7.99
CA ALA A 124 0.46 -8.85 6.78
C ALA A 124 -0.94 -9.38 7.12
N ALA A 125 -1.11 -9.97 8.30
CA ALA A 125 -2.39 -10.43 8.82
C ALA A 125 -3.18 -9.35 9.61
N LYS A 126 -2.69 -8.11 9.64
CA LYS A 126 -3.30 -7.01 10.41
C LYS A 126 -3.52 -5.79 9.54
N LEU A 127 -4.50 -4.96 9.88
CA LEU A 127 -4.79 -3.73 9.16
C LEU A 127 -3.92 -2.60 9.69
N TYR A 128 -2.63 -2.68 9.36
CA TYR A 128 -1.63 -1.68 9.71
C TYR A 128 -1.13 -0.93 8.47
N PRO A 129 -0.79 0.35 8.60
CA PRO A 129 -0.22 1.13 7.49
C PRO A 129 1.19 0.66 7.10
N ASP A 130 1.87 -0.09 7.95
CA ASP A 130 3.29 -0.44 7.83
C ASP A 130 3.57 -1.31 6.58
N THR A 131 2.74 -2.29 6.28
CA THR A 131 2.88 -3.14 5.08
C THR A 131 2.64 -2.38 3.78
N VAL A 132 1.67 -1.45 3.80
CA VAL A 132 1.38 -0.55 2.68
C VAL A 132 2.55 0.43 2.49
N LEU A 133 3.05 1.03 3.58
CA LEU A 133 4.20 1.92 3.56
C LEU A 133 5.44 1.22 2.99
N MET A 134 5.69 -0.02 3.42
CA MET A 134 6.81 -0.84 2.95
C MET A 134 6.82 -0.98 1.42
N LEU A 135 5.68 -1.32 0.81
CA LEU A 135 5.56 -1.40 -0.66
C LEU A 135 5.96 -0.06 -1.32
N TRP A 136 5.35 1.05 -0.89
CA TRP A 136 5.55 2.33 -1.56
C TRP A 136 6.96 2.89 -1.36
N VAL A 137 7.57 2.66 -0.20
CA VAL A 137 8.99 2.99 0.04
C VAL A 137 9.90 2.16 -0.86
N SER A 138 9.64 0.86 -1.05
CA SER A 138 10.40 0.04 -2.02
C SER A 138 10.26 0.55 -3.45
N VAL A 139 9.06 0.99 -3.86
CA VAL A 139 8.84 1.62 -5.17
C VAL A 139 9.63 2.92 -5.31
N VAL A 140 9.73 3.74 -4.25
CA VAL A 140 10.58 4.94 -4.23
C VAL A 140 12.05 4.58 -4.45
N CYS A 141 12.58 3.58 -3.73
CA CYS A 141 13.96 3.13 -3.89
C CYS A 141 14.25 2.64 -5.32
N MET A 142 13.35 1.86 -5.90
CA MET A 142 13.51 1.36 -7.28
C MET A 142 13.43 2.49 -8.33
N ALA A 143 12.59 3.50 -8.08
CA ALA A 143 12.52 4.67 -8.94
C ALA A 143 13.80 5.51 -8.87
N LEU A 144 14.41 5.62 -7.68
CA LEU A 144 15.71 6.28 -7.49
C LEU A 144 16.84 5.55 -8.20
N GLU A 145 16.88 4.22 -8.19
CA GLU A 145 17.89 3.46 -8.95
C GLU A 145 17.75 3.69 -10.46
N ARG A 146 16.51 3.85 -10.94
CA ARG A 146 16.21 4.09 -12.37
C ARG A 146 16.22 5.56 -12.76
N ARG A 147 16.70 6.48 -11.91
CA ARG A 147 16.63 7.95 -12.12
C ARG A 147 17.30 8.48 -13.39
N SER A 148 18.18 7.69 -14.03
CA SER A 148 18.69 7.96 -15.37
C SER A 148 17.59 8.06 -16.44
N GLY A 149 16.43 7.44 -16.23
CA GLY A 149 15.27 7.49 -17.12
C GLY A 149 14.49 8.81 -17.15
N GLY A 150 14.95 9.85 -16.44
CA GLY A 150 14.38 11.21 -16.52
C GLY A 150 12.99 11.34 -15.88
N SER A 151 11.96 11.61 -16.68
CA SER A 151 10.62 11.96 -16.18
C SER A 151 9.82 10.79 -15.63
N LYS A 152 9.88 9.61 -16.26
CA LYS A 152 9.07 8.44 -15.84
C LYS A 152 9.43 7.98 -14.42
N PRO A 153 10.72 7.76 -14.08
CA PRO A 153 11.11 7.41 -12.72
C PRO A 153 10.78 8.51 -11.72
N ALA A 154 10.86 9.80 -12.11
CA ALA A 154 10.49 10.91 -11.25
C ALA A 154 8.99 10.87 -10.90
N LEU A 155 8.13 10.62 -11.88
CA LEU A 155 6.69 10.45 -11.67
C LEU A 155 6.40 9.27 -10.75
N THR A 156 7.04 8.11 -10.99
CA THR A 156 6.89 6.93 -10.13
C THR A 156 7.33 7.23 -8.70
N MET A 157 8.50 7.86 -8.51
CA MET A 157 9.03 8.21 -7.20
C MET A 157 8.07 9.15 -6.46
N VAL A 158 7.67 10.25 -7.09
CA VAL A 158 6.81 11.25 -6.46
C VAL A 158 5.43 10.67 -6.14
N GLY A 159 4.84 9.91 -7.05
CA GLY A 159 3.55 9.25 -6.81
C GLY A 159 3.63 8.27 -5.65
N ALA A 160 4.67 7.42 -5.61
CA ALA A 160 4.87 6.48 -4.52
C ALA A 160 5.15 7.18 -3.19
N LEU A 161 5.98 8.22 -3.18
CA LEU A 161 6.30 8.99 -1.98
C LEU A 161 5.06 9.71 -1.44
N PHE A 162 4.21 10.24 -2.33
CA PHE A 162 2.96 10.88 -1.95
C PHE A 162 1.98 9.86 -1.36
N ILE A 163 1.81 8.68 -1.97
CA ILE A 163 0.96 7.63 -1.40
C ILE A 163 1.52 7.17 -0.05
N ALA A 164 2.84 6.96 0.07
CA ALA A 164 3.50 6.62 1.33
C ALA A 164 3.23 7.69 2.42
N PHE A 165 3.29 8.97 2.07
CA PHE A 165 2.94 10.08 2.97
C PHE A 165 1.48 10.02 3.42
N LEU A 166 0.56 9.76 2.49
CA LEU A 166 -0.87 9.58 2.80
C LEU A 166 -1.16 8.30 3.61
N THR A 167 -0.25 7.32 3.61
CA THR A 167 -0.37 6.10 4.40
C THR A 167 0.15 6.30 5.83
N LYS A 168 1.34 6.88 5.97
CA LYS A 168 1.98 7.10 7.28
C LYS A 168 3.00 8.23 7.21
N GLU A 169 2.84 9.24 8.06
CA GLU A 169 3.71 10.42 8.11
C GLU A 169 5.17 10.09 8.42
N THR A 170 5.44 8.93 9.02
CA THR A 170 6.79 8.43 9.28
C THR A 170 7.61 8.22 8.01
N VAL A 171 7.03 8.29 6.80
CA VAL A 171 7.80 8.36 5.56
C VAL A 171 8.78 9.53 5.55
N ILE A 172 8.55 10.59 6.34
CA ILE A 172 9.45 11.73 6.47
C ILE A 172 10.86 11.33 6.92
N TRP A 173 11.01 10.18 7.58
CA TRP A 173 12.32 9.63 7.94
C TRP A 173 13.17 9.22 6.73
N LEU A 174 12.58 9.11 5.53
CA LEU A 174 13.32 8.91 4.29
C LEU A 174 13.99 10.21 3.78
N LEU A 175 13.56 11.37 4.28
CA LEU A 175 14.00 12.69 3.79
C LEU A 175 15.53 12.88 3.86
N PRO A 176 16.25 12.54 4.95
CA PRO A 176 17.70 12.67 5.00
C PRO A 176 18.41 11.90 3.88
N ALA A 177 17.96 10.68 3.57
CA ALA A 177 18.51 9.88 2.48
C ALA A 177 18.22 10.50 1.11
N LEU A 178 17.00 10.99 0.88
CA LEU A 178 16.62 11.67 -0.36
C LEU A 178 17.43 12.95 -0.58
N LEU A 179 17.58 13.78 0.45
CA LEU A 179 18.36 15.03 0.39
C LEU A 179 19.84 14.74 0.13
N TRP A 180 20.38 13.69 0.73
CA TRP A 180 21.75 13.26 0.48
C TRP A 180 21.97 12.85 -0.99
N ILE A 181 21.09 12.01 -1.55
CA ILE A 181 21.18 11.58 -2.96
C ILE A 181 20.98 12.78 -3.90
N LEU A 182 20.00 13.65 -3.60
CA LEU A 182 19.79 14.90 -4.33
C LEU A 182 21.06 15.75 -4.34
N ALA A 183 21.68 15.97 -3.18
CA ALA A 183 22.91 16.76 -3.07
C ALA A 183 24.04 16.14 -3.91
N GLN A 184 24.22 14.81 -3.86
CA GLN A 184 25.23 14.13 -4.69
C GLN A 184 24.97 14.32 -6.19
N ASP A 185 23.73 14.15 -6.64
CA ASP A 185 23.35 14.29 -8.04
C ASP A 185 23.51 15.75 -8.51
N LEU A 186 23.19 16.74 -7.68
CA LEU A 186 23.41 18.16 -7.99
C LEU A 186 24.91 18.50 -8.09
N LEU A 187 25.71 18.03 -7.13
CA LEU A 187 27.16 18.25 -7.11
C LEU A 187 27.83 17.64 -8.35
N ARG A 188 27.36 16.47 -8.78
CA ARG A 188 27.85 15.77 -10.00
C ARG A 188 27.17 16.23 -11.28
N ARG A 189 26.18 17.13 -11.21
CA ARG A 189 25.32 17.56 -12.33
C ARG A 189 24.67 16.39 -13.09
N GLN A 190 24.33 15.33 -12.38
CA GLN A 190 23.66 14.15 -12.92
C GLN A 190 22.17 14.19 -12.63
N HIS A 191 21.37 13.57 -13.49
CA HIS A 191 19.92 13.34 -13.26
C HIS A 191 19.10 14.62 -12.95
N LEU A 192 19.57 15.81 -13.38
CA LEU A 192 18.90 17.08 -13.08
C LEU A 192 17.45 17.13 -13.60
N LEU A 193 17.19 16.49 -14.75
CA LEU A 193 15.85 16.40 -15.31
C LEU A 193 14.91 15.62 -14.37
N PHE A 194 15.37 14.51 -13.80
CA PHE A 194 14.62 13.72 -12.83
C PHE A 194 14.25 14.57 -11.62
N TRP A 195 15.22 15.28 -11.04
CA TRP A 195 14.99 16.13 -9.86
C TRP A 195 14.08 17.32 -10.16
N ARG A 196 14.21 17.94 -11.34
CA ARG A 196 13.30 19.02 -11.76
C ARG A 196 11.85 18.51 -11.84
N TYR A 197 11.61 17.37 -12.48
CA TYR A 197 10.27 16.78 -12.50
C TYR A 197 9.79 16.38 -11.11
N ALA A 198 10.68 15.81 -10.28
CA ALA A 198 10.34 15.41 -8.93
C ALA A 198 9.89 16.60 -8.07
N CYS A 199 10.64 17.71 -8.11
CA CYS A 199 10.30 18.93 -7.38
C CYS A 199 9.02 19.59 -7.92
N LEU A 200 8.85 19.67 -9.24
CA LEU A 200 7.65 20.27 -9.83
C LEU A 200 6.40 19.46 -9.50
N LEU A 201 6.42 18.14 -9.73
CA LEU A 201 5.29 17.26 -9.45
C LEU A 201 5.00 17.16 -7.95
N GLY A 202 6.05 17.03 -7.13
CA GLY A 202 5.92 17.02 -5.67
C GLY A 202 5.33 18.31 -5.15
N GLY A 203 5.80 19.46 -5.64
CA GLY A 203 5.25 20.77 -5.31
C GLY A 203 3.78 20.90 -5.68
N VAL A 204 3.39 20.44 -6.88
CA VAL A 204 1.98 20.43 -7.31
C VAL A 204 1.13 19.53 -6.39
N LEU A 205 1.56 18.30 -6.10
CA LEU A 205 0.80 17.39 -5.23
C LEU A 205 0.65 17.93 -3.81
N LEU A 206 1.72 18.51 -3.24
CA LEU A 206 1.65 19.13 -1.92
C LEU A 206 0.79 20.39 -1.92
N ALA A 207 0.87 21.22 -2.96
CA ALA A 207 -0.01 22.38 -3.11
C ALA A 207 -1.48 21.97 -3.27
N LEU A 208 -1.77 20.87 -3.96
CA LEU A 208 -3.12 20.31 -4.06
C LEU A 208 -3.58 19.72 -2.72
N TYR A 209 -2.68 19.07 -1.98
CA TYR A 209 -2.98 18.49 -0.67
C TYR A 209 -3.26 19.56 0.41
N PHE A 210 -2.42 20.60 0.48
CA PHE A 210 -2.52 21.67 1.48
C PHE A 210 -3.37 22.86 1.05
N GLY A 211 -3.25 23.29 -0.21
CA GLY A 211 -3.97 24.43 -0.77
C GLY A 211 -5.33 24.07 -1.35
N GLY A 212 -5.46 22.84 -1.88
CA GLY A 212 -6.76 22.27 -2.18
C GLY A 212 -7.46 21.92 -0.88
N SER A 213 -8.72 22.30 -0.79
CA SER A 213 -9.70 21.74 0.14
C SER A 213 -9.90 20.23 -0.08
N MET A 214 -8.84 19.42 -0.08
CA MET A 214 -8.89 17.97 -0.29
C MET A 214 -9.49 17.25 0.94
N GLY A 215 -9.48 17.91 2.10
CA GLY A 215 -10.37 17.57 3.22
C GLY A 215 -11.87 17.67 2.89
N ARG A 216 -12.26 18.42 1.84
CA ARG A 216 -13.65 18.50 1.32
C ARG A 216 -13.81 17.77 -0.03
N ALA A 217 -12.78 17.72 -0.87
CA ALA A 217 -12.84 17.19 -2.23
C ALA A 217 -12.56 15.69 -2.35
N ALA A 218 -11.80 15.07 -1.43
CA ALA A 218 -11.71 13.60 -1.37
C ALA A 218 -13.10 12.99 -1.13
N VAL A 219 -13.92 13.64 -0.29
CA VAL A 219 -15.33 13.29 -0.09
C VAL A 219 -16.14 13.47 -1.39
N GLY A 220 -15.92 14.57 -2.13
CA GLY A 220 -16.65 14.87 -3.38
C GLY A 220 -16.30 13.98 -4.58
N CYS A 221 -15.02 13.71 -4.86
CA CYS A 221 -14.61 12.85 -5.99
C CYS A 221 -14.97 11.38 -5.76
N LEU A 222 -14.92 10.90 -4.51
CA LEU A 222 -15.40 9.57 -4.18
C LEU A 222 -16.93 9.48 -4.27
N SER A 223 -17.67 10.57 -4.02
CA SER A 223 -19.13 10.60 -4.19
C SER A 223 -19.59 10.26 -5.62
N VAL A 224 -18.80 10.56 -6.64
CA VAL A 224 -19.11 10.24 -8.05
C VAL A 224 -18.91 8.75 -8.35
N VAL A 225 -17.90 8.12 -7.77
CA VAL A 225 -17.71 6.66 -7.83
C VAL A 225 -18.76 5.94 -6.97
N PHE A 226 -19.20 6.55 -5.86
CA PHE A 226 -20.16 5.97 -4.91
C PHE A 226 -21.64 6.16 -5.27
N LEU A 227 -21.99 7.08 -6.17
CA LEU A 227 -23.34 7.12 -6.76
C LEU A 227 -23.66 5.81 -7.51
N TRP A 228 -22.64 5.13 -8.04
CA TRP A 228 -22.75 3.79 -8.58
C TRP A 228 -22.90 2.70 -7.50
N GLY A 229 -22.22 2.86 -6.36
CA GLY A 229 -22.33 1.96 -5.21
C GLY A 229 -23.68 1.99 -4.49
N LYS A 230 -24.33 3.16 -4.40
CA LYS A 230 -25.70 3.28 -3.82
C LYS A 230 -26.77 2.53 -4.62
N LEU A 231 -26.60 2.41 -5.95
CA LEU A 231 -27.48 1.60 -6.80
C LEU A 231 -27.31 0.09 -6.54
N SER A 232 -26.12 -0.36 -6.15
CA SER A 232 -25.83 -1.78 -5.83
C SER A 232 -26.19 -2.18 -4.39
N LEU A 233 -25.95 -1.28 -3.41
CA LEU A 233 -26.23 -1.53 -1.99
C LEU A 233 -27.72 -1.48 -1.62
N GLY A 234 -28.55 -0.78 -2.43
CA GLY A 234 -30.01 -0.79 -2.27
C GLY A 234 -30.61 -2.19 -2.44
N ASP A 235 -30.05 -2.98 -3.35
CA ASP A 235 -30.54 -4.32 -3.66
C ASP A 235 -29.94 -5.40 -2.72
N ALA A 236 -28.71 -5.21 -2.24
CA ALA A 236 -28.06 -6.14 -1.33
C ALA A 236 -28.62 -6.11 0.11
N LEU A 237 -29.13 -4.95 0.57
CA LEU A 237 -29.74 -4.83 1.90
C LEU A 237 -31.14 -5.46 2.00
N LEU A 238 -31.80 -5.73 0.88
CA LEU A 238 -33.07 -6.48 0.86
C LEU A 238 -32.89 -7.99 1.01
N PHE A 239 -31.68 -8.53 0.84
CA PHE A 239 -31.42 -9.98 0.89
C PHE A 239 -30.82 -10.49 2.21
N ARG A 240 -30.53 -9.62 3.20
CA ARG A 240 -29.85 -10.00 4.45
C ARG A 240 -30.60 -9.63 5.73
N ARG A 241 -31.94 -9.64 5.70
CA ARG A 241 -32.79 -9.59 6.90
C ARG A 241 -32.90 -11.01 7.50
N GLY A 242 -31.78 -11.52 8.02
CA GLY A 242 -31.71 -12.91 8.48
C GLY A 242 -30.47 -13.25 9.30
N SER A 243 -30.08 -12.41 10.26
CA SER A 243 -29.29 -12.84 11.43
C SER A 243 -29.18 -11.69 12.44
N THR A 244 -30.12 -11.68 13.37
CA THR A 244 -30.08 -10.91 14.62
C THR A 244 -28.98 -11.44 15.53
N LEU A 245 -27.97 -10.63 15.86
CA LEU A 245 -27.23 -10.60 17.15
C LEU A 245 -26.00 -9.68 17.04
N PHE A 246 -26.18 -8.37 16.98
CA PHE A 246 -25.11 -7.40 17.29
C PHE A 246 -25.73 -6.04 17.65
N GLY A 247 -26.63 -6.07 18.63
CA GLY A 247 -27.30 -4.89 19.16
C GLY A 247 -27.28 -4.93 20.68
N ARG A 248 -26.10 -4.70 21.26
CA ARG A 248 -25.83 -4.35 22.67
C ARG A 248 -24.32 -4.37 22.89
N LEU A 249 -23.63 -3.29 22.48
CA LEU A 249 -22.34 -2.79 23.01
C LEU A 249 -21.80 -1.68 22.09
N LEU A 250 -22.64 -0.68 21.83
CA LEU A 250 -22.23 0.68 21.46
C LEU A 250 -23.12 1.65 22.21
#